data_AF-A0A3N5R094-F1
#
_entry.id   AF-A0A3N5R094-F1
#
_cell.length_a   1.000
_cell.length_b   1.000
_cell.length_c   1.000
_cell.angle_alpha   90.00
_cell.angle_beta   90.00
_cell.angle_gamma   90.00
#
_symmetry.space_group_name_H-M   'P 1'
#
loop_
_entity.id
_entity.type
_entity.pdbx_description
1 polymer ?
#
loop_
_entity_poly.entity_id
_entity_poly.type
_entity_poly.pdbx_seq_one_letter_code
_entity_poly.pdbx_strand_id
1 'polypeptide(L)'
;MKPIYIRKETNNGIRKIMADMPYLVTYKKIRLPKWQWEEGLYVPYKPERTNVDFEKYFLQKDKIINEDEHHYFFNFPFKAEQFEPVAV
;
A
#
# COMPACT_ATOMS: atom_id res chain seq x y z
N MET A 1 11.19 11.44 0.14
CA MET A 1 9.86 10.80 0.07
C MET A 1 9.59 10.09 1.40
N LYS A 2 8.38 10.19 1.96
CA LYS A 2 8.05 9.58 3.26
C LYS A 2 7.85 8.06 3.09
N PRO A 3 8.16 7.24 4.11
CA PRO A 3 7.91 5.80 4.04
C PRO A 3 6.41 5.53 3.95
N ILE A 4 6.03 4.65 3.03
CA ILE A 4 4.64 4.19 2.85
C ILE A 4 4.52 2.82 3.50
N TYR A 5 3.44 2.63 4.25
CA TYR A 5 3.14 1.37 4.92
C TYR A 5 1.87 0.76 4.37
N ILE A 6 1.96 -0.49 3.94
CA ILE A 6 0.82 -1.35 3.72
C ILE A 6 0.34 -1.79 5.11
N ARG A 7 -0.96 -1.68 5.36
CA ARG A 7 -1.60 -1.97 6.64
C ARG A 7 -2.46 -3.22 6.51
N LYS A 8 -2.56 -3.96 7.61
CA LYS A 8 -3.55 -5.01 7.80
C LYS A 8 -4.19 -4.86 9.17
N GLU A 9 -5.51 -4.95 9.22
CA GLU A 9 -6.23 -5.05 10.47
C GLU A 9 -6.12 -6.46 11.03
N THR A 10 -5.83 -6.54 12.33
CA THR A 10 -5.71 -7.76 13.10
C THR A 10 -6.50 -7.59 14.39
N ASN A 11 -6.82 -8.69 15.07
CA ASN A 11 -7.54 -8.64 16.36
C ASN A 11 -6.79 -7.79 17.41
N ASN A 12 -5.47 -7.66 17.28
CA ASN A 12 -4.60 -6.93 18.21
C ASN A 12 -4.20 -5.52 17.70
N GLY A 13 -4.83 -5.01 16.64
CA GLY A 13 -4.55 -3.69 16.07
C GLY A 13 -4.10 -3.73 14.61
N ILE A 14 -3.28 -2.76 14.19
CA ILE A 14 -2.86 -2.61 12.79
C ILE A 14 -1.42 -3.08 12.60
N ARG A 15 -1.22 -4.13 11.80
CA ARG A 15 0.10 -4.55 11.34
C ARG A 15 0.55 -3.64 10.20
N LYS A 16 1.76 -3.09 10.31
CA LYS A 16 2.38 -2.23 9.28
C LYS A 16 3.49 -3.01 8.56
N ILE A 17 3.42 -3.06 7.24
CA ILE A 17 4.43 -3.64 6.35
C ILE A 17 5.01 -2.48 5.53
N MET A 18 6.31 -2.24 5.65
CA MET A 18 6.96 -1.17 4.89
C MET A 18 6.96 -1.52 3.40
N ALA A 19 6.48 -0.61 2.56
CA ALA A 19 6.52 -0.78 1.12
C ALA A 19 7.96 -0.64 0.61
N ASP A 20 8.26 -1.31 -0.49
CA ASP A 20 9.53 -1.16 -1.21
C ASP A 20 9.60 0.23 -1.87
N MET A 21 10.17 1.19 -1.14
CA MET A 21 10.22 2.59 -1.57
C MET A 21 11.04 2.77 -2.87
N PRO A 22 12.25 2.19 -3.03
CA PRO A 22 13.00 2.31 -4.28
C PRO A 22 12.22 1.84 -5.51
N TYR A 23 11.53 0.69 -5.40
CA TYR A 23 10.74 0.17 -6.52
C TYR A 23 9.51 1.04 -6.80
N LEU A 24 8.85 1.50 -5.74
CA LEU A 24 7.66 2.34 -5.85
C LEU A 24 7.96 3.71 -6.48
N VAL A 25 9.08 4.35 -6.12
CA VAL A 25 9.51 5.62 -6.74
C VAL A 25 9.80 5.43 -8.24
N THR A 26 10.57 4.39 -8.56
CA THR A 26 11.12 4.19 -9.90
C THR A 26 10.04 3.75 -10.88
N TYR A 27 9.17 2.82 -10.46
CA TYR A 27 8.21 2.16 -11.34
C TYR A 27 6.75 2.57 -11.09
N LYS A 28 6.47 3.37 -10.06
CA LYS A 28 5.10 3.72 -9.63
C LYS A 28 4.21 2.48 -9.46
N LYS A 29 4.78 1.45 -8.84
CA LYS A 29 4.14 0.16 -8.58
C LYS A 29 4.47 -0.31 -7.17
N ILE A 30 3.53 -0.95 -6.51
CA ILE A 30 3.79 -1.63 -5.25
C ILE A 30 4.33 -3.01 -5.59
N ARG A 31 5.57 -3.28 -5.15
CA ARG A 31 6.15 -4.63 -5.15
C ARG A 31 5.98 -5.21 -3.77
N LEU A 32 5.25 -6.32 -3.67
CA LEU A 32 4.97 -7.00 -2.41
C LEU A 32 5.45 -8.45 -2.49
N PRO A 33 6.34 -8.91 -1.60
CA PRO A 33 6.72 -10.31 -1.53
C PRO A 33 5.50 -11.22 -1.32
N LYS A 34 5.43 -12.33 -2.05
CA LYS A 34 4.30 -13.27 -2.00
C LYS A 34 4.04 -13.81 -0.59
N TRP A 35 5.10 -14.05 0.18
CA TRP A 35 5.02 -14.51 1.57
C TRP A 35 4.46 -13.46 2.54
N GLN A 36 4.43 -12.18 2.16
CA GLN A 36 3.78 -11.10 2.93
C GLN A 36 2.35 -10.84 2.49
N TRP A 37 1.92 -11.40 1.34
CA TRP A 37 0.58 -11.15 0.82
C TRP A 37 -0.45 -11.93 1.62
N GLU A 38 -1.48 -11.21 2.03
CA GLU A 38 -2.63 -11.76 2.71
C GLU A 38 -3.87 -10.96 2.32
N GLU A 39 -5.03 -11.60 2.39
CA GLU A 39 -6.30 -10.91 2.18
C GLU A 39 -6.51 -9.80 3.23
N GLY A 40 -7.11 -8.69 2.80
CA GLY A 40 -7.36 -7.53 3.65
C GLY A 40 -6.19 -6.54 3.80
N LEU A 41 -5.08 -6.75 3.09
CA LEU A 41 -4.03 -5.74 2.98
C LEU A 41 -4.55 -4.48 2.29
N TYR A 42 -4.25 -3.31 2.85
CA TYR A 42 -4.62 -2.04 2.28
C TYR A 42 -3.55 -0.98 2.45
N VAL A 43 -3.63 0.03 1.60
CA VAL A 43 -2.80 1.22 1.68
C VAL A 43 -3.70 2.40 2.05
N PRO A 44 -3.45 3.10 3.17
CA PRO A 44 -4.19 4.30 3.51
C PRO A 44 -3.79 5.44 2.57
N TYR A 45 -4.76 6.14 2.00
CA TYR A 45 -4.53 7.28 1.12
C TYR A 45 -5.53 8.40 1.41
N LYS A 46 -5.13 9.64 1.16
CA LYS A 46 -5.96 10.83 1.28
C LYS A 46 -6.59 11.13 -0.07
N PRO A 47 -7.93 11.00 -0.21
CA PRO A 47 -8.60 11.37 -1.46
C PRO A 47 -8.51 12.88 -1.69
N GLU A 48 -8.58 13.31 -2.96
CA GLU A 48 -8.58 14.75 -3.32
C GLU A 48 -9.90 15.46 -2.95
N ARG A 49 -10.91 14.71 -2.47
CA ARG A 49 -12.22 15.24 -2.07
C ARG A 49 -12.14 15.89 -0.68
N THR A 50 -12.68 17.10 -0.56
CA THR A 50 -12.77 17.85 0.70
C THR A 50 -13.68 17.10 1.69
N ASN A 51 -13.22 16.93 2.95
CA ASN A 51 -13.90 16.29 4.10
C ASN A 51 -13.70 14.79 4.37
N VAL A 52 -12.74 14.11 3.73
CA VAL A 52 -12.33 12.75 4.15
C VAL A 52 -10.87 12.75 4.56
N ASP A 53 -10.58 12.27 5.76
CA ASP A 53 -9.21 12.23 6.29
C ASP A 53 -8.36 11.20 5.54
N PHE A 54 -8.76 9.92 5.56
CA PHE A 54 -8.08 8.83 4.84
C PHE A 54 -9.05 7.71 4.44
N GLU A 55 -8.82 7.14 3.25
CA GLU A 55 -9.50 5.96 2.73
C GLU A 55 -8.56 4.77 2.60
N LYS A 56 -9.14 3.56 2.53
CA LYS A 56 -8.40 2.30 2.40
C LYS A 56 -8.39 1.82 0.95
N TYR A 57 -7.21 1.76 0.35
CA TYR A 57 -7.02 1.10 -0.95
C TYR A 57 -6.59 -0.35 -0.76
N PHE A 58 -7.52 -1.30 -0.92
CA PHE A 58 -7.24 -2.71 -0.72
C PHE A 58 -6.44 -3.32 -1.89
N LEU A 59 -5.37 -4.05 -1.53
CA LEU A 59 -4.50 -4.83 -2.42
C LEU A 59 -5.09 -6.24 -2.64
N GLN A 60 -6.24 -6.27 -3.30
CA GLN A 60 -6.98 -7.49 -3.58
C GLN A 60 -6.33 -8.32 -4.69
N LYS A 61 -6.61 -9.62 -4.72
CA LYS A 61 -6.00 -10.57 -5.67
C LYS A 61 -6.32 -10.23 -7.13
N ASP A 62 -7.51 -9.72 -7.41
CA ASP A 62 -7.97 -9.26 -8.72
C ASP A 62 -7.25 -7.99 -9.21
N LYS A 63 -6.58 -7.26 -8.31
CA LYS A 63 -5.79 -6.06 -8.64
C LYS A 63 -4.30 -6.34 -8.87
N ILE A 64 -3.89 -7.61 -8.81
CA ILE A 64 -2.53 -8.02 -9.15
C ILE A 64 -2.36 -7.84 -10.66
N ILE A 65 -1.47 -6.92 -11.04
CA ILE A 65 -1.23 -6.60 -12.46
C ILE A 65 -0.18 -7.53 -13.08
N ASN A 66 0.71 -8.06 -12.26
CA ASN A 66 1.76 -8.98 -12.67
C ASN A 66 2.29 -9.73 -11.44
N GLU A 67 2.98 -10.83 -11.66
CA GLU A 67 3.72 -11.57 -10.63
C GLU A 67 5.03 -12.12 -11.18
N ASP A 68 6.04 -12.22 -10.32
CA ASP A 68 7.25 -12.99 -10.58
C ASP A 68 7.33 -14.18 -9.61
N GLU A 69 8.47 -14.87 -9.54
CA GLU A 69 8.66 -16.02 -8.64
C GLU A 69 8.40 -15.68 -7.16
N HIS A 70 8.69 -14.44 -6.75
CA HIS A 70 8.75 -14.04 -5.35
C HIS A 70 7.83 -12.87 -4.98
N HIS A 71 7.28 -12.15 -5.95
CA HIS A 71 6.52 -10.91 -5.73
C HIS A 71 5.21 -10.85 -6.50
N TYR A 72 4.24 -10.20 -5.87
CA TYR A 72 3.07 -9.62 -6.51
C TYR A 72 3.31 -8.14 -6.80
N PHE A 73 2.84 -7.70 -7.96
CA PHE A 73 2.88 -6.30 -8.36
C PHE A 73 1.47 -5.73 -8.41
N PHE A 74 1.31 -4.54 -7.83
CA PHE A 74 0.07 -3.78 -7.86
C PHE A 74 0.33 -2.40 -8.49
N ASN A 75 -0.68 -1.87 -9.18
CA ASN A 75 -0.66 -0.47 -9.59
C ASN A 75 -0.63 0.44 -8.36
N PHE A 76 0.09 1.55 -8.48
CA PHE A 76 0.09 2.61 -7.49
C PHE A 76 -0.62 3.85 -8.09
N PRO A 77 -1.94 3.99 -7.89
CA PRO A 77 -2.72 5.06 -8.52
C PRO A 77 -2.61 6.42 -7.81
N PHE A 78 -1.79 6.52 -6.76
CA PHE A 78 -1.77 7.68 -5.87
C PHE A 78 -0.55 8.57 -6.10
N LYS A 79 -0.70 9.87 -5.83
CA LYS A 79 0.42 10.80 -5.74
C LYS A 79 1.12 10.63 -4.40
N ALA A 80 2.44 10.89 -4.34
CA ALA A 80 3.22 10.77 -3.10
C ALA A 80 2.71 11.67 -1.95
N GLU A 81 2.03 12.76 -2.28
CA GLU A 81 1.42 13.71 -1.33
C GLU A 81 0.15 13.18 -0.66
N GLN A 82 -0.50 12.16 -1.25
CA GLN A 82 -1.76 11.59 -0.74
C GLN A 82 -1.51 10.60 0.41
N PHE A 83 -0.29 10.46 0.90
CA PHE A 83 0.01 9.50 1.96
C PHE A 83 -0.01 10.14 3.34
N GLU A 84 -0.62 9.42 4.29
CA GLU A 84 -0.58 9.79 5.70
C GLU A 84 0.90 9.85 6.15
N PRO A 85 1.41 11.01 6.61
CA PRO A 85 2.59 10.99 7.44
C PRO A 85 2.22 10.24 8.71
N VAL A 86 2.91 9.15 9.03
CA VAL A 86 2.79 8.55 10.36
C VAL A 86 3.33 9.60 11.33
N ALA A 87 2.43 10.41 11.90
CA ALA A 87 2.69 11.07 13.17
C ALA A 87 2.73 9.94 14.20
N VAL A 88 3.89 9.83 14.85
CA VAL A 88 4.12 8.95 16.01
C VAL A 88 3.17 9.34 17.13
#